data_AF-A0A413Q1P6-F1
#
_entry.id   AF-A0A413Q1P6-F1
#
_cell.length_a   1.000
_cell.length_b   1.000
_cell.length_c   1.000
_cell.angle_alpha   90.00
_cell.angle_beta   90.00
_cell.angle_gamma   90.00
#
_symmetry.space_group_name_H-M   'P 1'
#
loop_
_entity.id
_entity.type
_entity.pdbx_description
1 polymer ?
#
loop_
_entity_poly.entity_id
_entity_poly.type
_entity_poly.pdbx_seq_one_letter_code
_entity_poly.pdbx_strand_id
1 'polypeptide(L)'
;MTKEECQEQVAKVICDKSDEITCDECFRLSNGHICEGLDHCRISEKTEEQLKYVLSSAKKDTFLRACAGSGKTEVVGMKAAYEIKKWKERNKGIAVLSFTNDATDVSRIE
;
A
#
# COMPACT_ATOMS: atom_id res chain seq x y z
N MET A 1 -7.39 10.84 -11.54
CA MET A 1 -6.25 9.93 -11.63
C MET A 1 -6.75 8.60 -12.16
N THR A 2 -6.10 8.09 -13.20
CA THR A 2 -6.36 6.73 -13.74
C THR A 2 -5.75 5.67 -12.83
N LYS A 3 -6.07 4.39 -13.08
CA LYS A 3 -5.50 3.27 -12.32
C LYS A 3 -3.98 3.26 -12.41
N GLU A 4 -3.44 3.44 -13.62
CA GLU A 4 -2.00 3.41 -13.91
C GLU A 4 -1.28 4.54 -13.17
N GLU A 5 -1.82 5.77 -13.23
CA GLU A 5 -1.26 6.90 -12.47
C GLU A 5 -1.24 6.64 -10.96
N CYS A 6 -2.26 5.96 -10.43
CA CYS A 6 -2.27 5.60 -9.01
C CYS A 6 -1.21 4.53 -8.70
N GLN A 7 -1.10 3.49 -9.53
CA GLN A 7 -0.10 2.42 -9.36
C GLN A 7 1.32 2.99 -9.34
N GLU A 8 1.62 3.87 -10.29
CA GLU A 8 2.94 4.49 -10.41
C GLU A 8 3.31 5.31 -9.17
N GLN A 9 2.38 6.12 -8.65
CA GLN A 9 2.62 6.90 -7.44
C GLN A 9 2.84 6.02 -6.20
N VAL A 10 2.08 4.93 -6.07
CA VAL A 10 2.24 4.01 -4.93
C VAL A 10 3.55 3.23 -5.06
N ALA A 11 3.87 2.69 -6.25
CA ALA A 11 5.07 1.89 -6.49
C ALA A 11 6.36 2.69 -6.31
N LYS A 12 6.37 3.96 -6.72
CA LYS A 12 7.51 4.86 -6.51
C LYS A 12 7.84 5.07 -5.03
N VAL A 13 6.82 5.10 -4.17
CA VAL A 13 6.97 5.36 -2.74
C VAL A 13 7.27 4.08 -1.96
N ILE A 14 6.55 3.00 -2.28
CA ILE A 14 6.63 1.76 -1.51
C ILE A 14 7.82 0.90 -1.97
N CYS A 15 8.04 0.78 -3.28
CA CYS A 15 9.03 -0.10 -3.87
C CYS A 15 10.27 0.63 -4.41
N ASP A 16 10.35 1.96 -4.29
CA ASP A 16 11.39 2.79 -4.92
C ASP A 16 11.53 2.52 -6.44
N LYS A 17 10.40 2.20 -7.09
CA LYS A 17 10.34 1.84 -8.51
C LYS A 17 10.74 3.02 -9.41
N SER A 18 11.56 2.77 -10.43
CA SER A 18 11.88 3.74 -11.50
C SER A 18 10.64 4.10 -12.32
N ASP A 19 10.59 5.34 -12.83
CA ASP A 19 9.51 5.83 -13.71
C ASP A 19 9.58 5.19 -15.12
N GLU A 20 10.68 4.52 -15.48
CA GLU A 20 10.92 3.96 -16.83
C GLU A 20 10.34 2.55 -17.03
N ILE A 21 9.98 1.86 -15.94
CA ILE A 21 9.51 0.47 -15.98
C ILE A 21 8.08 0.37 -15.46
N THR A 22 7.33 -0.61 -15.93
CA THR A 22 5.98 -0.90 -15.40
C THR A 22 6.05 -1.66 -14.06
N CYS A 23 4.93 -1.74 -13.33
CA CYS A 23 4.85 -2.56 -12.11
C CYS A 23 5.13 -4.05 -12.36
N ASP A 24 4.72 -4.58 -13.51
CA ASP A 24 4.94 -5.99 -13.86
C ASP A 24 6.39 -6.25 -14.30
N GLU A 25 7.07 -5.26 -14.90
CA GLU A 25 8.53 -5.32 -15.12
C GLU A 25 9.30 -5.22 -13.82
N CYS A 26 8.90 -4.32 -12.92
CA CYS A 26 9.48 -4.20 -11.58
C CYS A 26 9.44 -5.53 -10.81
N PHE A 27 8.30 -6.24 -10.89
CA PHE A 27 8.15 -7.57 -10.30
C PHE A 27 9.10 -8.60 -10.92
N ARG A 28 9.18 -8.65 -12.26
CA ARG A 28 10.06 -9.59 -12.99
C ARG A 28 11.54 -9.36 -12.75
N LEU A 29 11.94 -8.12 -12.50
CA LEU A 29 13.33 -7.77 -12.17
C LEU A 29 13.72 -8.21 -10.75
N SER A 30 12.76 -8.64 -9.91
CA SER A 30 12.96 -9.04 -8.52
C SER A 30 13.70 -7.99 -7.68
N ASN A 31 13.67 -6.73 -8.11
CA ASN A 31 14.34 -5.61 -7.43
C ASN A 31 13.62 -5.15 -6.14
N GLY A 32 12.48 -5.76 -5.80
CA GLY A 32 11.67 -5.37 -4.65
C GLY A 32 11.41 -6.54 -3.70
N HIS A 33 11.90 -6.42 -2.46
CA HIS A 33 11.64 -7.38 -1.37
C HIS A 33 10.14 -7.54 -1.04
N ILE A 34 9.32 -6.55 -1.38
CA ILE A 34 7.90 -6.50 -1.01
C ILE A 34 7.07 -7.55 -1.75
N CYS A 35 7.44 -7.87 -3.00
CA CYS A 35 6.75 -8.87 -3.79
C CYS A 35 7.53 -10.20 -3.87
N GLU A 36 8.56 -10.36 -3.06
CA GLU A 36 9.38 -11.57 -3.03
C GLU A 36 8.55 -12.79 -2.60
N GLY A 37 8.65 -13.90 -3.33
CA GLY A 37 7.89 -15.11 -3.06
C GLY A 37 6.39 -15.06 -3.41
N LEU A 38 5.94 -14.02 -4.13
CA LEU A 38 4.58 -13.89 -4.63
C LEU A 38 4.52 -14.18 -6.14
N ASP A 39 3.31 -14.47 -6.65
CA ASP A 39 3.09 -14.81 -8.06
C ASP A 39 2.92 -13.58 -8.98
N HIS A 40 2.64 -12.41 -8.41
CA HIS A 40 2.38 -11.17 -9.15
C HIS A 40 2.66 -9.92 -8.31
N CYS A 41 2.75 -8.76 -8.97
CA CYS A 41 2.93 -7.47 -8.29
C CYS A 41 1.71 -7.12 -7.44
N ARG A 42 1.93 -6.89 -6.14
CA ARG A 42 0.84 -6.56 -5.20
C ARG A 42 0.20 -5.20 -5.45
N ILE A 43 0.91 -4.28 -6.08
CA ILE A 43 0.38 -2.95 -6.43
C ILE A 43 -0.44 -3.05 -7.72
N SER A 44 0.01 -3.84 -8.71
CA SER A 44 -0.69 -3.93 -10.00
C SER A 44 -2.06 -4.62 -9.90
N GLU A 45 -2.18 -5.59 -8.99
CA GLU A 45 -3.41 -6.31 -8.68
C GLU A 45 -4.53 -5.41 -8.13
N LYS A 46 -4.20 -4.32 -7.43
CA LYS A 46 -5.21 -3.50 -6.75
C LYS A 46 -6.14 -2.78 -7.72
N THR A 47 -7.39 -2.65 -7.31
CA THR A 47 -8.38 -1.89 -8.06
C THR A 47 -8.08 -0.39 -7.96
N GLU A 48 -8.61 0.38 -8.90
CA GLU A 48 -8.49 1.84 -8.88
C GLU A 48 -9.03 2.44 -7.56
N GLU A 49 -10.13 1.91 -7.04
CA GLU A 49 -10.73 2.36 -5.78
C GLU A 49 -9.81 2.11 -4.58
N GLN A 50 -9.19 0.94 -4.51
CA GLN A 50 -8.24 0.60 -3.45
C GLN A 50 -7.01 1.50 -3.51
N LEU A 51 -6.47 1.75 -4.70
CA LEU A 51 -5.31 2.63 -4.88
C LEU A 51 -5.65 4.09 -4.54
N LYS A 52 -6.82 4.58 -4.93
CA LYS A 52 -7.32 5.91 -4.52
C LYS A 52 -7.44 6.01 -3.00
N TYR A 53 -7.88 4.95 -2.32
CA TYR A 53 -7.89 4.93 -0.86
C TYR A 53 -6.48 4.99 -0.27
N VAL A 54 -5.52 4.24 -0.80
CA VAL A 54 -4.11 4.30 -0.37
C VAL A 54 -3.57 5.73 -0.49
N LEU A 55 -3.83 6.39 -1.63
CA LEU A 55 -3.40 7.76 -1.92
C LEU A 55 -4.22 8.86 -1.23
N SER A 56 -5.33 8.52 -0.59
CA SER A 56 -6.16 9.50 0.13
C SER A 56 -5.38 10.14 1.28
N SER A 57 -5.69 11.40 1.61
CA SER A 57 -4.93 12.13 2.62
C SER A 57 -5.10 11.53 4.02
N ALA A 58 -3.99 11.22 4.71
CA ALA A 58 -4.00 10.86 6.13
C ALA A 58 -4.36 12.04 7.07
N LYS A 59 -4.46 13.28 6.57
CA LYS A 59 -4.82 14.47 7.36
C LYS A 59 -6.34 14.71 7.42
N LYS A 60 -7.14 13.92 6.71
CA LYS A 60 -8.59 14.02 6.66
C LYS A 60 -9.21 12.69 7.05
N ASP A 61 -10.33 12.77 7.76
CA ASP A 61 -11.11 11.58 8.09
C ASP A 61 -11.59 10.91 6.82
N THR A 62 -11.24 9.63 6.67
CA THR A 62 -11.57 8.83 5.49
C THR A 62 -12.29 7.56 5.94
N PHE A 63 -13.45 7.31 5.36
CA PHE A 63 -14.24 6.12 5.62
C PHE A 63 -14.10 5.11 4.47
N LEU A 64 -13.57 3.91 4.77
CA LEU A 64 -13.49 2.81 3.82
C LEU A 64 -14.63 1.81 4.07
N ARG A 65 -15.61 1.79 3.16
CA ARG A 65 -16.63 0.74 3.15
C ARG A 65 -16.08 -0.48 2.43
N ALA A 66 -15.92 -1.59 3.14
CA ALA A 66 -15.34 -2.81 2.60
C ALA A 66 -16.20 -4.03 2.95
N CYS A 67 -16.42 -4.91 1.98
CA CYS A 67 -17.11 -6.19 2.18
C CYS A 67 -16.15 -7.27 2.72
N ALA A 68 -16.69 -8.36 3.26
CA ALA A 68 -15.88 -9.55 3.56
C ALA A 68 -15.16 -10.04 2.29
N GLY A 69 -13.90 -10.46 2.42
CA GLY A 69 -13.09 -10.93 1.29
C GLY A 69 -12.55 -9.84 0.34
N SER A 70 -12.90 -8.56 0.50
CA SER A 70 -12.47 -7.48 -0.40
C SER A 70 -11.00 -7.02 -0.25
N GLY A 71 -10.20 -7.71 0.55
CA GLY A 71 -8.78 -7.35 0.77
C GLY A 71 -8.53 -6.15 1.70
N LYS A 72 -9.52 -5.75 2.53
CA LYS A 72 -9.43 -4.55 3.38
C LYS A 72 -8.15 -4.45 4.23
N THR A 73 -7.69 -5.54 4.82
CA THR A 73 -6.49 -5.56 5.67
C THR A 73 -5.23 -5.22 4.87
N GLU A 74 -5.11 -5.80 3.67
CA GLU A 74 -3.98 -5.56 2.78
C GLU A 74 -3.95 -4.11 2.28
N VAL A 75 -5.12 -3.56 1.94
CA VAL A 75 -5.23 -2.17 1.48
C VAL A 75 -4.92 -1.17 2.60
N VAL A 76 -5.35 -1.44 3.83
CA VAL A 76 -4.99 -0.63 5.01
C VAL A 76 -3.49 -0.74 5.32
N GLY A 77 -2.91 -1.94 5.25
CA GLY A 77 -1.47 -2.13 5.40
C GLY A 77 -0.65 -1.37 4.35
N MET A 78 -1.07 -1.42 3.09
CA MET A 78 -0.45 -0.68 1.99
C MET A 78 -0.54 0.84 2.21
N LYS A 79 -1.67 1.34 2.71
CA LYS A 79 -1.82 2.76 3.10
C LYS A 79 -0.85 3.13 4.23
N ALA A 80 -0.75 2.30 5.26
CA ALA A 80 0.17 2.54 6.36
C ALA A 80 1.63 2.56 5.88
N ALA A 81 2.05 1.59 5.06
CA ALA A 81 3.38 1.56 4.46
C ALA A 81 3.68 2.81 3.61
N TYR A 82 2.71 3.24 2.79
CA TYR A 82 2.81 4.47 1.99
C TYR A 82 3.03 5.71 2.86
N GLU A 83 2.25 5.88 3.93
CA GLU A 83 2.37 7.03 4.84
C GLU A 83 3.67 6.99 5.66
N ILE A 84 4.11 5.80 6.10
CA ILE A 84 5.39 5.61 6.80
C ILE A 84 6.55 6.01 5.89
N LYS A 85 6.59 5.53 4.64
CA LYS A 85 7.64 5.85 3.67
C LYS A 85 7.68 7.35 3.33
N LYS A 86 6.54 8.04 3.36
CA LYS A 86 6.46 9.50 3.13
C LYS A 86 6.62 10.34 4.39
N TRP A 87 6.76 9.72 5.56
CA TRP A 87 6.74 10.42 6.83
C TRP A 87 7.97 11.32 6.98
N LYS A 88 7.74 12.64 7.15
CA LYS A 88 8.79 13.65 7.35
C LYS A 88 8.66 14.40 8.68
N GLU A 89 7.58 14.16 9.40
CA GLU A 89 7.23 14.92 10.61
C GLU A 89 8.02 14.39 11.80
N ARG A 90 8.84 15.26 12.41
CA ARG A 90 9.52 14.95 13.68
C ARG A 90 8.51 15.04 14.82
N ASN A 91 8.56 14.12 15.78
CA ASN A 91 7.69 14.06 16.98
C ASN A 91 6.21 13.72 16.73
N LYS A 92 5.87 13.11 15.59
CA LYS A 92 4.55 12.52 15.32
C LYS A 92 4.72 11.07 14.89
N GLY A 93 3.70 10.24 15.08
CA GLY A 93 3.71 8.83 14.69
C GLY A 93 2.41 8.38 14.04
N ILE A 94 2.42 7.14 13.56
CA ILE A 94 1.26 6.45 12.99
C ILE A 94 0.87 5.33 13.97
N ALA A 95 -0.42 5.23 14.28
CA ALA A 95 -0.96 4.14 15.08
C ALA A 95 -1.97 3.35 14.22
N VAL A 96 -1.77 2.04 14.15
CA VAL A 96 -2.70 1.09 13.52
C VAL A 96 -3.38 0.30 14.63
N LEU A 97 -4.70 0.39 14.72
CA LEU A 97 -5.49 -0.25 15.77
C LEU A 97 -6.37 -1.34 15.17
N SER A 98 -6.42 -2.48 15.83
CA SER A 98 -7.27 -3.60 15.45
C SER A 98 -7.94 -4.19 16.69
N PHE A 99 -9.02 -4.96 16.50
CA PHE A 99 -9.78 -5.55 17.61
C PHE A 99 -9.17 -6.85 18.15
N THR A 100 -8.39 -7.57 17.34
CA THR A 100 -7.85 -8.89 17.71
C THR A 100 -6.34 -8.94 17.54
N ASN A 101 -5.68 -9.73 18.37
CA ASN A 101 -4.24 -9.94 18.25
C ASN A 101 -3.89 -10.62 16.92
N ASP A 102 -4.72 -11.56 16.44
CA ASP A 102 -4.54 -12.20 15.13
C ASP A 102 -4.54 -11.17 13.99
N ALA A 103 -5.45 -10.19 14.01
CA ALA A 103 -5.46 -9.14 13.01
C ALA A 103 -4.26 -8.20 13.15
N THR A 104 -3.85 -7.92 14.40
CA THR A 104 -2.66 -7.13 14.70
C THR A 104 -1.42 -7.79 14.10
N ASP A 105 -1.23 -9.08 14.33
CA ASP A 105 -0.08 -9.86 13.88
C ASP A 105 0.04 -9.90 12.35
N VAL A 106 -1.09 -10.03 11.64
CA VAL A 106 -1.13 -9.96 10.17
C VAL A 106 -0.86 -8.54 9.63
N SER A 107 -1.13 -7.51 10.44
CA SER A 107 -0.92 -6.10 10.06
C SER A 107 0.36 -5.50 10.62
N ARG A 108 1.23 -6.29 11.26
CA ARG A 108 2.50 -5.81 11.78
C ARG A 108 3.37 -5.28 10.63
N ILE A 109 3.92 -4.10 10.85
CA ILE A 109 4.82 -3.42 9.93
C ILE A 109 6.20 -3.49 10.58
N GLU A 110 7.05 -4.35 10.06
CA GLU A 110 8.46 -4.52 10.48
C GLU A 110 9.41 -3.73 9.56
#